data_AF-A0A955Q8L7-F1
#
_entry.id   AF-A0A955Q8L7-F1
#
_cell.length_a   1.000
_cell.length_b   1.000
_cell.length_c   1.000
_cell.angle_alpha   90.00
_cell.angle_beta   90.00
_cell.angle_gamma   90.00
#
_symmetry.space_group_name_H-M   'P 1'
#
loop_
_entity.id
_entity.type
_entity.pdbx_description
1 polymer ?
#
loop_
_entity_poly.entity_id
_entity_poly.type
_entity_poly.pdbx_seq_one_letter_code
_entity_poly.pdbx_strand_id
1 'polypeptide(L)'
;MKIYFPKLVPTLHLGGFTMWRLMQVSCFFFLFLFGCSSETTPKRLSLYLPAPSVAVQAPGHGSVFSRVPIQAVLVILNDTGFQRSAPGLRTGTLQHLGERLKGELETQLPLQISSVIYPEPIALNGSAPSFSAVAKEQGVPYILVAVLSSSEVEVFERLPLQGTQQGGGLRSMGLPGYRAENYARMELAMVDGQTGQAVVTTDGQAWAVLERLEVPLASNVYPVVRRGQTQPPIYPNNEEDAYETLRWVSGQDALAQAVMHLEAVWRKGRAAPGEAARG
;
A
#
# COMPACT_ATOMS: atom_id res chain seq x y z
N MET A 1 -88.79 -29.25 -17.40
CA MET A 1 -88.27 -28.42 -16.27
C MET A 1 -86.85 -28.01 -16.61
N LYS A 2 -86.62 -26.70 -16.85
CA LYS A 2 -85.31 -26.09 -17.19
C LYS A 2 -84.43 -25.98 -15.94
N ILE A 3 -83.19 -26.48 -15.96
CA ILE A 3 -82.01 -25.98 -15.19
C ILE A 3 -80.75 -26.49 -15.93
N TYR A 4 -80.06 -25.67 -16.75
CA TYR A 4 -78.87 -24.83 -16.51
C TYR A 4 -77.51 -25.54 -16.28
N PHE A 5 -76.54 -25.15 -17.11
CA PHE A 5 -75.14 -25.58 -17.35
C PHE A 5 -74.16 -25.39 -16.16
N PRO A 6 -72.95 -26.01 -16.16
CA PRO A 6 -71.79 -25.27 -16.68
C PRO A 6 -70.80 -26.09 -17.53
N LYS A 7 -70.20 -25.37 -18.50
CA LYS A 7 -69.00 -25.72 -19.27
C LYS A 7 -67.77 -25.70 -18.36
N LEU A 8 -66.94 -26.73 -18.44
CA LEU A 8 -65.58 -26.74 -17.90
C LEU A 8 -64.62 -26.16 -18.94
N VAL A 9 -64.09 -24.98 -18.67
CA VAL A 9 -62.94 -24.38 -19.33
C VAL A 9 -61.70 -24.72 -18.49
N PRO A 10 -60.61 -25.26 -19.05
CA PRO A 10 -59.37 -25.41 -18.31
C PRO A 10 -58.64 -24.07 -18.26
N THR A 11 -58.58 -23.45 -17.09
CA THR A 11 -57.71 -22.32 -16.78
C THR A 11 -56.27 -22.82 -16.67
N LEU A 12 -55.45 -22.54 -17.68
CA LEU A 12 -54.00 -22.66 -17.64
C LEU A 12 -53.44 -21.62 -16.65
N HIS A 13 -53.07 -22.07 -15.44
CA HIS A 13 -52.30 -21.27 -14.48
C HIS A 13 -50.85 -21.11 -14.97
N LEU A 14 -50.60 -20.09 -15.79
CA LEU A 14 -49.24 -19.66 -16.12
C LEU A 14 -48.62 -18.93 -14.90
N GLY A 15 -47.83 -19.67 -14.13
CA GLY A 15 -46.53 -19.24 -13.57
C GLY A 15 -46.39 -17.84 -12.95
N GLY A 16 -47.06 -17.55 -11.83
CA GLY A 16 -46.72 -16.39 -10.99
C GLY A 16 -45.40 -16.54 -10.20
N PHE A 17 -44.88 -17.77 -10.08
CA PHE A 17 -43.67 -18.06 -9.29
C PHE A 17 -42.34 -17.78 -10.02
N THR A 18 -42.34 -17.70 -11.35
CA THR A 18 -41.12 -17.50 -12.15
C THR A 18 -40.69 -16.03 -12.19
N MET A 19 -41.64 -15.10 -12.19
CA MET A 19 -41.33 -13.66 -12.29
C MET A 19 -40.73 -13.10 -10.98
N TRP A 20 -41.19 -13.56 -9.82
CA TRP A 20 -40.62 -13.19 -8.52
C TRP A 20 -39.18 -13.69 -8.34
N ARG A 21 -38.90 -14.93 -8.77
CA ARG A 21 -37.55 -15.50 -8.72
C ARG A 21 -36.59 -14.80 -9.69
N LEU A 22 -37.05 -14.42 -10.89
CA LEU A 22 -36.26 -13.63 -11.83
C LEU A 22 -35.94 -12.23 -11.30
N MET A 23 -36.88 -11.58 -10.60
CA MET A 23 -36.66 -10.28 -9.98
C MET A 23 -35.68 -10.34 -8.79
N GLN A 24 -35.75 -11.39 -7.97
CA GLN A 24 -34.80 -11.62 -6.88
C GLN A 24 -33.38 -11.89 -7.40
N VAL A 25 -33.23 -12.71 -8.45
CA VAL A 25 -31.91 -12.99 -9.05
C VAL A 25 -31.32 -11.74 -9.71
N SER A 26 -32.14 -10.94 -10.40
CA SER A 26 -31.69 -9.67 -11.00
C SER A 26 -31.23 -8.65 -9.95
N CYS A 27 -31.96 -8.53 -8.83
CA CYS A 27 -31.61 -7.61 -7.75
C CYS A 27 -30.31 -8.01 -7.02
N PHE A 28 -30.12 -9.32 -6.77
CA PHE A 28 -28.86 -9.82 -6.23
C PHE A 28 -27.69 -9.62 -7.21
N PHE A 29 -27.88 -9.84 -8.51
CA PHE A 29 -26.83 -9.66 -9.51
C PHE A 29 -26.37 -8.19 -9.63
N PHE A 30 -27.28 -7.22 -9.54
CA PHE A 30 -26.93 -5.79 -9.56
C PHE A 30 -26.16 -5.33 -8.31
N LEU A 31 -26.40 -5.93 -7.14
CA LEU A 31 -25.67 -5.60 -5.91
C LEU A 31 -24.22 -6.09 -5.91
N PHE A 32 -23.89 -7.14 -6.69
CA PHE A 32 -22.52 -7.64 -6.81
C PHE A 32 -21.64 -6.88 -7.82
N LEU A 33 -22.23 -6.05 -8.69
CA LEU A 33 -21.48 -5.36 -9.76
C LEU A 33 -20.79 -4.06 -9.31
N PHE A 34 -21.03 -3.58 -8.08
CA PHE A 34 -20.43 -2.35 -7.55
C PHE A 34 -19.39 -2.58 -6.45
N GLY A 35 -18.82 -3.77 -6.39
CA GLY A 35 -17.60 -4.03 -5.61
C GLY A 35 -16.36 -3.41 -6.27
N CYS A 36 -16.31 -2.09 -6.38
CA CYS A 36 -15.06 -1.41 -6.75
C CYS A 36 -14.11 -1.50 -5.54
N SER A 37 -13.29 -2.56 -5.50
CA SER A 37 -12.05 -2.55 -4.74
C SER A 37 -11.11 -1.55 -5.42
N SER A 38 -11.35 -0.25 -5.25
CA SER A 38 -10.42 0.77 -5.73
C SER A 38 -9.14 0.62 -4.93
N GLU A 39 -8.06 0.22 -5.60
CA GLU A 39 -6.73 0.24 -5.04
C GLU A 39 -6.42 1.69 -4.65
N THR A 40 -6.41 1.98 -3.34
CA THR A 40 -6.36 3.35 -2.82
C THR A 40 -5.03 4.04 -3.14
N THR A 41 -3.97 3.26 -3.31
CA THR A 41 -2.64 3.73 -3.74
C THR A 41 -2.08 2.78 -4.81
N PRO A 42 -1.96 3.20 -6.07
CA PRO A 42 -1.51 2.34 -7.17
C PRO A 42 -0.04 1.91 -7.02
N LYS A 43 0.37 0.83 -7.71
CA LYS A 43 1.78 0.44 -7.85
C LYS A 43 2.52 1.42 -8.79
N ARG A 44 3.72 1.84 -8.40
CA ARG A 44 4.51 2.92 -9.01
C ARG A 44 5.92 2.48 -9.36
N LEU A 45 6.44 1.44 -8.72
CA LEU A 45 7.79 0.91 -8.94
C LEU A 45 8.10 0.62 -10.42
N SER A 46 7.12 0.11 -11.19
CA SER A 46 7.30 -0.21 -12.61
C SER A 46 7.56 1.02 -13.50
N LEU A 47 7.28 2.23 -13.02
CA LEU A 47 7.57 3.47 -13.76
C LEU A 47 9.05 3.85 -13.67
N TYR A 48 9.76 3.35 -12.64
CA TYR A 48 11.17 3.65 -12.40
C TYR A 48 12.09 2.55 -12.91
N LEU A 49 11.58 1.33 -13.07
CA LEU A 49 12.35 0.21 -13.57
C LEU A 49 12.27 0.12 -15.10
N PRO A 50 13.33 -0.35 -15.77
CA PRO A 50 13.26 -0.64 -17.19
C PRO A 50 12.22 -1.73 -17.45
N ALA A 51 11.62 -1.73 -18.64
CA ALA A 51 10.76 -2.82 -19.06
C ALA A 51 11.54 -4.14 -19.01
N PRO A 52 10.91 -5.26 -18.58
CA PRO A 52 11.56 -6.54 -18.52
C PRO A 52 12.02 -6.93 -19.94
N SER A 53 13.33 -7.01 -20.14
CA SER A 53 13.88 -7.49 -21.41
C SER A 53 13.63 -8.99 -21.52
N VAL A 54 13.07 -9.44 -22.67
CA VAL A 54 12.96 -10.87 -23.00
C VAL A 54 14.35 -11.51 -22.83
N ALA A 55 14.45 -12.48 -21.93
CA ALA A 55 15.68 -12.99 -21.36
C ALA A 55 16.75 -13.37 -22.40
N VAL A 56 17.85 -12.63 -22.40
CA VAL A 56 19.16 -13.27 -22.59
C VAL A 56 19.58 -13.68 -21.19
N GLN A 57 19.61 -14.98 -20.92
CA GLN A 57 20.13 -15.54 -19.68
C GLN A 57 21.59 -15.11 -19.53
N ALA A 58 21.82 -13.96 -18.90
CA ALA A 58 23.14 -13.56 -18.48
C ALA A 58 23.57 -14.51 -17.34
N PRO A 59 24.71 -15.19 -17.47
CA PRO A 59 25.23 -16.07 -16.42
C PRO A 59 25.58 -15.19 -15.22
N GLY A 60 24.76 -15.21 -14.17
CA GLY A 60 24.94 -14.36 -12.99
C GLY A 60 23.77 -14.30 -12.00
N HIS A 61 22.56 -14.68 -12.43
CA HIS A 61 21.32 -14.62 -11.62
C HIS A 61 21.29 -15.58 -10.41
N GLY A 62 22.35 -16.37 -10.18
CA GLY A 62 22.43 -17.35 -9.08
C GLY A 62 22.88 -16.80 -7.72
N SER A 63 23.25 -15.51 -7.61
CA SER A 63 23.93 -15.00 -6.40
C SER A 63 23.13 -14.05 -5.50
N VAL A 64 21.94 -13.58 -5.89
CA VAL A 64 21.17 -12.63 -5.05
C VAL A 64 20.78 -13.25 -3.72
N PHE A 65 20.40 -14.53 -3.69
CA PHE A 65 20.00 -15.19 -2.45
C PHE A 65 21.19 -15.80 -1.67
N SER A 66 22.35 -15.13 -1.72
CA SER A 66 23.54 -15.59 -1.00
C SER A 66 23.33 -15.58 0.52
N ARG A 67 24.12 -16.40 1.23
CA ARG A 67 24.25 -16.33 2.69
C ARG A 67 25.29 -15.32 3.15
N VAL A 68 26.15 -14.87 2.23
CA VAL A 68 27.18 -13.86 2.48
C VAL A 68 26.57 -12.48 2.27
N PRO A 69 26.93 -11.47 3.10
CA PRO A 69 26.50 -10.10 2.90
C PRO A 69 26.76 -9.59 1.48
N ILE A 70 25.72 -9.07 0.85
CA ILE A 70 25.78 -8.47 -0.49
C ILE A 70 25.83 -6.95 -0.34
N GLN A 71 26.80 -6.31 -0.98
CA GLN A 71 26.91 -4.85 -1.00
C GLN A 71 25.83 -4.25 -1.90
N ALA A 72 25.16 -3.23 -1.40
CA ALA A 72 24.16 -2.49 -2.16
C ALA A 72 24.14 -1.01 -1.76
N VAL A 73 23.51 -0.20 -2.61
CA VAL A 73 23.10 1.17 -2.28
C VAL A 73 21.59 1.23 -2.20
N LEU A 74 21.05 1.98 -1.23
CA LEU A 74 19.63 2.21 -1.09
C LEU A 74 19.25 3.53 -1.75
N VAL A 75 18.29 3.50 -2.67
CA VAL A 75 17.70 4.69 -3.31
C VAL A 75 16.25 4.81 -2.84
N ILE A 76 15.88 5.96 -2.30
CA ILE A 76 14.54 6.21 -1.75
C ILE A 76 13.84 7.28 -2.56
N LEU A 77 12.69 6.91 -3.12
CA LEU A 77 11.84 7.73 -3.96
C LEU A 77 10.54 8.02 -3.21
N ASN A 78 10.18 9.29 -3.15
CA ASN A 78 8.91 9.76 -2.60
C ASN A 78 8.02 10.16 -3.79
N ASP A 79 7.24 9.21 -4.29
CA ASP A 79 6.45 9.39 -5.51
C ASP A 79 5.13 10.10 -5.19
N THR A 80 4.98 11.30 -5.76
CA THR A 80 3.76 12.11 -5.69
C THR A 80 3.06 12.24 -7.04
N GLY A 81 3.44 11.42 -8.03
CA GLY A 81 3.13 11.64 -9.45
C GLY A 81 1.82 11.02 -9.94
N PHE A 82 0.80 10.84 -9.09
CA PHE A 82 -0.48 10.24 -9.48
C PHE A 82 -1.70 10.98 -8.91
N GLN A 83 -2.87 10.71 -9.49
CA GLN A 83 -4.12 11.34 -9.06
C GLN A 83 -4.45 10.96 -7.61
N ARG A 84 -4.78 11.95 -6.78
CA ARG A 84 -4.99 11.81 -5.32
C ARG A 84 -3.75 11.42 -4.51
N SER A 85 -2.56 11.57 -5.09
CA SER A 85 -1.34 11.42 -4.31
C SER A 85 -1.30 12.44 -3.18
N ALA A 86 -0.96 11.98 -1.98
CA ALA A 86 -0.71 12.87 -0.86
C ALA A 86 0.57 13.68 -1.11
N PRO A 87 0.73 14.85 -0.47
CA PRO A 87 2.02 15.52 -0.43
C PRO A 87 3.12 14.59 0.09
N GLY A 88 4.30 14.68 -0.51
CA GLY A 88 5.45 13.88 -0.06
C GLY A 88 5.88 14.26 1.35
N LEU A 89 6.45 13.28 2.08
CA LEU A 89 7.15 13.53 3.34
C LEU A 89 8.20 14.64 3.23
N ARG A 90 8.35 15.43 4.29
CA ARG A 90 9.42 16.42 4.43
C ARG A 90 10.78 15.72 4.40
N THR A 91 11.82 16.40 3.91
CA THR A 91 13.15 15.82 3.71
C THR A 91 13.70 15.13 4.95
N GLY A 92 13.61 15.76 6.13
CA GLY A 92 14.07 15.16 7.38
C GLY A 92 13.29 13.89 7.75
N THR A 93 11.97 13.89 7.58
CA THR A 93 11.11 12.72 7.84
C THR A 93 11.40 11.57 6.87
N LEU A 94 11.60 11.88 5.59
CA LEU A 94 11.98 10.89 4.57
C LEU A 94 13.35 10.29 4.87
N GLN A 95 14.31 11.12 5.30
CA GLN A 95 15.64 10.66 5.73
C GLN A 95 15.55 9.74 6.94
N HIS A 96 14.76 10.08 7.96
CA HIS A 96 14.53 9.21 9.10
C HIS A 96 13.87 7.88 8.71
N LEU A 97 12.90 7.90 7.78
CA LEU A 97 12.30 6.68 7.23
C LEU A 97 13.34 5.83 6.49
N GLY A 98 14.26 6.47 5.77
CA GLY A 98 15.32 5.81 5.03
C GLY A 98 16.38 5.16 5.89
N GLU A 99 16.84 5.84 6.94
CA GLU A 99 17.74 5.24 7.94
C GLU A 99 17.07 4.06 8.65
N ARG A 100 15.77 4.17 8.95
CA ARG A 100 15.01 3.04 9.49
C ARG A 100 14.95 1.87 8.50
N LEU A 101 14.62 2.13 7.23
CA LEU A 101 14.59 1.10 6.19
C LEU A 101 15.95 0.40 6.08
N LYS A 102 17.03 1.17 6.02
CA LYS A 102 18.40 0.64 6.01
C LYS A 102 18.64 -0.31 7.18
N GLY A 103 18.35 0.13 8.41
CA GLY A 103 18.54 -0.68 9.61
C GLY A 103 17.73 -1.98 9.60
N GLU A 104 16.45 -1.92 9.20
CA GLU A 104 15.59 -3.12 9.10
C GLU A 104 16.11 -4.10 8.05
N LEU A 105 16.56 -3.62 6.88
CA LEU A 105 17.12 -4.46 5.83
C LEU A 105 18.42 -5.14 6.24
N GLU A 106 19.37 -4.40 6.82
CA GLU A 106 20.65 -4.96 7.29
C GLU A 106 20.46 -5.92 8.47
N THR A 107 19.38 -5.77 9.24
CA THR A 107 19.03 -6.68 10.34
C THR A 107 18.40 -7.99 9.82
N GLN A 108 17.49 -7.90 8.85
CA GLN A 108 16.68 -9.05 8.39
C GLN A 108 17.31 -9.82 7.23
N LEU A 109 18.22 -9.18 6.47
CA LEU A 109 18.78 -9.73 5.24
C LEU A 109 20.32 -9.68 5.28
N PRO A 110 21.01 -10.58 4.57
CA PRO A 110 22.46 -10.50 4.39
C PRO A 110 22.80 -9.40 3.38
N LEU A 111 22.51 -8.14 3.73
CA LEU A 111 22.80 -6.95 2.94
C LEU A 111 23.74 -6.04 3.72
N GLN A 112 24.58 -5.33 2.97
CA GLN A 112 25.40 -4.24 3.49
C GLN A 112 25.13 -3.00 2.64
N ILE A 113 24.46 -2.01 3.23
CA ILE A 113 24.03 -0.80 2.54
C ILE A 113 25.08 0.29 2.76
N SER A 114 25.88 0.57 1.72
CA SER A 114 27.00 1.52 1.81
C SER A 114 26.53 2.96 1.95
N SER A 115 25.45 3.34 1.26
CA SER A 115 24.86 4.67 1.31
C SER A 115 23.36 4.68 1.04
N VAL A 116 22.70 5.75 1.46
CA VAL A 116 21.30 6.04 1.14
C VAL A 116 21.23 7.29 0.28
N ILE A 117 20.60 7.18 -0.89
CA ILE A 117 20.46 8.25 -1.88
C ILE A 117 18.99 8.68 -1.90
N TYR A 118 18.76 10.00 -1.86
CA TYR A 118 17.44 10.62 -1.95
C TYR A 118 17.41 11.49 -3.21
N PRO A 119 17.03 10.93 -4.38
CA PRO A 119 16.94 11.70 -5.61
C PRO A 119 15.93 12.83 -5.49
N GLU A 120 16.17 13.92 -6.22
CA GLU A 120 15.14 14.94 -6.42
C GLU A 120 13.90 14.32 -7.09
N PRO A 121 12.70 14.91 -6.89
CA PRO A 121 11.48 14.40 -7.51
C PRO A 121 11.65 14.30 -9.02
N ILE A 122 11.76 13.07 -9.53
CA ILE A 122 11.91 12.84 -10.97
C ILE A 122 10.58 13.20 -11.61
N ALA A 123 10.55 14.30 -12.36
CA ALA A 123 9.45 14.59 -13.27
C ALA A 123 9.37 13.42 -14.27
N LEU A 124 8.22 12.75 -14.34
CA LEU A 124 7.96 11.56 -15.17
C LEU A 124 8.09 11.79 -16.69
N ASN A 125 8.68 12.91 -17.12
CA ASN A 125 8.71 13.39 -18.50
C ASN A 125 10.10 13.35 -19.16
N GLY A 126 11.12 12.77 -18.53
CA GLY A 126 12.45 12.72 -19.15
C GLY A 126 13.45 11.84 -18.41
N SER A 127 13.51 10.57 -18.80
CA SER A 127 14.40 9.49 -18.32
C SER A 127 14.22 9.10 -16.84
N ALA A 128 13.67 7.90 -16.62
CA ALA A 128 13.84 7.22 -15.34
C ALA A 128 15.35 7.15 -15.01
N PRO A 129 15.75 7.33 -13.75
CA PRO A 129 17.16 7.25 -13.35
C PRO A 129 17.73 5.91 -13.80
N SER A 130 18.84 5.95 -14.51
CA SER A 130 19.56 4.74 -14.88
C SER A 130 20.20 4.19 -13.61
N PHE A 131 19.49 3.31 -12.90
CA PHE A 131 20.03 2.67 -11.69
C PHE A 131 21.35 1.96 -11.98
N SER A 132 21.56 1.40 -13.17
CA SER A 132 22.86 0.84 -13.55
C SER A 132 24.00 1.87 -13.59
N ALA A 133 23.72 3.13 -13.92
CA ALA A 133 24.72 4.20 -13.81
C ALA A 133 25.06 4.51 -12.34
N VAL A 134 24.05 4.59 -11.47
CA VAL A 134 24.24 4.77 -10.02
C VAL A 134 25.06 3.62 -9.43
N ALA A 135 24.79 2.38 -9.86
CA ALA A 135 25.50 1.20 -9.35
C ALA A 135 26.98 1.23 -9.73
N LYS A 136 27.27 1.62 -10.98
CA LYS A 136 28.64 1.79 -11.48
C LYS A 136 29.38 2.91 -10.76
N GLU A 137 28.73 4.06 -10.55
CA GLU A 137 29.31 5.19 -9.82
C GLU A 137 29.65 4.82 -8.37
N GLN A 138 28.76 4.07 -7.72
CA GLN A 138 28.94 3.64 -6.33
C GLN A 138 29.77 2.35 -6.19
N GLY A 139 30.17 1.72 -7.31
CA GLY A 139 30.95 0.49 -7.32
C GLY A 139 30.26 -0.71 -6.67
N VAL A 140 28.92 -0.73 -6.64
CA VAL A 140 28.13 -1.80 -5.99
C VAL A 140 27.50 -2.75 -7.01
N PRO A 141 27.39 -4.05 -6.68
CA PRO A 141 26.77 -5.03 -7.58
C PRO A 141 25.24 -4.90 -7.65
N TYR A 142 24.61 -4.32 -6.64
CA TYR A 142 23.15 -4.18 -6.57
C TYR A 142 22.73 -2.80 -6.06
N ILE A 143 21.55 -2.37 -6.49
CA ILE A 143 20.81 -1.26 -5.89
C ILE A 143 19.53 -1.78 -5.30
N LEU A 144 19.17 -1.30 -4.12
CA LEU A 144 17.84 -1.43 -3.58
C LEU A 144 17.08 -0.13 -3.84
N VAL A 145 16.02 -0.21 -4.62
CA VAL A 145 15.11 0.91 -4.89
C VAL A 145 13.91 0.77 -3.98
N ALA A 146 13.59 1.82 -3.23
CA ALA A 146 12.41 1.92 -2.39
C ALA A 146 11.54 3.08 -2.89
N VAL A 147 10.30 2.77 -3.26
CA VAL A 147 9.31 3.77 -3.70
C VAL A 147 8.24 3.86 -2.63
N LEU A 148 8.20 5.00 -1.93
CA LEU A 148 7.10 5.38 -1.08
C LEU A 148 6.09 6.17 -1.91
N SER A 149 4.86 5.67 -1.97
CA SER A 149 3.72 6.39 -2.52
C SER A 149 2.60 6.41 -1.49
N SER A 150 1.79 7.47 -1.48
CA SER A 150 0.60 7.49 -0.62
C SER A 150 -0.53 8.31 -1.20
N SER A 151 -1.75 7.98 -0.81
CA SER A 151 -2.95 8.76 -1.10
C SER A 151 -3.62 9.21 0.19
N GLU A 152 -4.28 10.36 0.13
CA GLU A 152 -4.94 10.96 1.28
C GLU A 152 -6.38 11.33 0.91
N VAL A 153 -7.31 10.99 1.80
CA VAL A 153 -8.72 11.34 1.68
C VAL A 153 -9.17 11.94 2.99
N GLU A 154 -9.79 13.11 2.93
CA GLU A 154 -10.36 13.76 4.10
C GLU A 154 -11.87 13.90 3.96
N VAL A 155 -12.57 13.61 5.06
CA VAL A 155 -14.01 13.79 5.18
C VAL A 155 -14.35 14.53 6.47
N PHE A 156 -15.42 15.30 6.42
CA PHE A 156 -16.02 15.89 7.61
C PHE A 156 -16.73 14.81 8.43
N GLU A 157 -16.50 14.77 9.75
CA GLU A 157 -17.09 13.79 10.66
C GLU A 157 -17.39 14.39 12.04
N ARG A 158 -18.32 13.77 12.79
CA ARG A 158 -18.60 14.07 14.19
C ARG A 158 -17.72 13.20 15.09
N LEU A 159 -16.70 13.81 15.70
CA LEU A 159 -15.69 13.12 16.51
C LEU A 159 -16.15 12.94 17.96
N PRO A 160 -15.89 11.79 18.60
CA PRO A 160 -16.31 11.54 19.98
C PRO A 160 -15.55 12.43 20.99
N LEU A 161 -16.27 12.99 21.97
CA LEU A 161 -15.67 13.85 23.01
C LEU A 161 -14.52 13.19 23.78
N GLN A 162 -14.60 11.87 23.99
CA GLN A 162 -13.61 11.10 24.75
C GLN A 162 -12.47 10.56 23.86
N GLY A 163 -12.48 10.82 22.55
CA GLY A 163 -11.45 10.32 21.63
C GLY A 163 -11.49 8.82 21.33
N THR A 164 -12.38 8.03 21.94
CA THR A 164 -12.42 6.57 21.73
C THR A 164 -13.46 6.17 20.68
N GLN A 165 -13.05 5.41 19.66
CA GLN A 165 -13.96 4.84 18.65
C GLN A 165 -14.80 3.65 19.17
N GLN A 166 -14.54 3.15 20.39
CA GLN A 166 -15.22 1.99 20.98
C GLN A 166 -16.65 2.24 21.50
N GLY A 167 -17.18 3.46 21.37
CA GLY A 167 -18.54 3.81 21.81
C GLY A 167 -19.55 3.85 20.67
N GLY A 168 -20.17 2.71 20.36
CA GLY A 168 -21.27 2.64 19.40
C GLY A 168 -22.47 3.49 19.83
N GLY A 169 -22.98 4.32 18.91
CA GLY A 169 -24.39 4.74 18.91
C GLY A 169 -24.70 6.24 18.92
N LEU A 170 -23.75 7.13 19.26
CA LEU A 170 -24.04 8.56 19.40
C LEU A 170 -23.27 9.43 18.41
N ARG A 171 -23.32 9.11 17.12
CA ARG A 171 -22.81 9.98 16.03
C ARG A 171 -23.41 11.41 16.09
N SER A 172 -24.54 11.58 16.78
CA SER A 172 -25.21 12.88 16.97
C SER A 172 -24.60 13.77 18.07
N MET A 173 -23.77 13.25 18.97
CA MET A 173 -23.24 14.00 20.13
C MET A 173 -21.75 14.33 20.02
N GLY A 174 -21.14 14.08 18.86
CA GLY A 174 -19.73 14.38 18.60
C GLY A 174 -19.49 15.87 18.31
N LEU A 175 -18.24 16.30 18.53
CA LEU A 175 -17.77 17.60 18.08
C LEU A 175 -17.55 17.58 16.57
N PRO A 176 -17.82 18.68 15.86
CA PRO A 176 -17.48 18.77 14.44
C PRO A 176 -15.97 18.70 14.25
N GLY A 177 -15.54 17.97 13.23
CA GLY A 177 -14.14 17.77 12.91
C GLY A 177 -13.94 17.10 11.56
N TYR A 178 -12.70 16.74 11.32
CA TYR A 178 -12.26 16.08 10.10
C TYR A 178 -11.57 14.77 10.43
N ARG A 179 -11.80 13.80 9.57
CA ARG A 179 -11.09 12.53 9.54
C ARG A 179 -10.35 12.44 8.22
N ALA A 180 -9.03 12.44 8.29
CA ALA A 180 -8.17 12.18 7.16
C ALA A 180 -7.62 10.76 7.24
N GLU A 181 -7.71 10.01 6.14
CA GLU A 181 -7.11 8.69 6.01
C GLU A 181 -5.96 8.77 5.03
N ASN A 182 -4.80 8.23 5.41
CA ASN A 182 -3.67 8.10 4.51
C ASN A 182 -3.42 6.61 4.24
N TYR A 183 -3.35 6.26 2.97
CA TYR A 183 -3.02 4.92 2.49
C TYR A 183 -1.61 4.97 1.91
N ALA A 184 -0.64 4.39 2.59
CA ALA A 184 0.75 4.35 2.15
C ALA A 184 1.11 2.99 1.55
N ARG A 185 1.96 3.02 0.53
CA ARG A 185 2.59 1.84 -0.06
C ARG A 185 4.10 2.06 -0.12
N MET A 186 4.84 1.04 0.32
CA MET A 186 6.28 0.93 0.11
C MET A 186 6.53 -0.20 -0.87
N GLU A 187 7.13 0.10 -2.02
CA GLU A 187 7.56 -0.90 -2.99
C GLU A 187 9.08 -0.99 -2.98
N LEU A 188 9.61 -2.20 -2.85
CA LEU A 188 11.04 -2.48 -2.85
C LEU A 188 11.41 -3.27 -4.11
N ALA A 189 12.50 -2.89 -4.76
CA ALA A 189 13.14 -3.67 -5.80
C ALA A 189 14.63 -3.81 -5.53
N MET A 190 15.14 -5.03 -5.55
CA MET A 190 16.56 -5.27 -5.75
C MET A 190 16.84 -5.27 -7.25
N VAL A 191 17.77 -4.42 -7.67
CA VAL A 191 18.14 -4.18 -9.07
C VAL A 191 19.58 -4.60 -9.28
N ASP A 192 19.83 -5.40 -10.31
CA ASP A 192 21.17 -5.79 -10.73
C ASP A 192 21.92 -4.59 -11.31
N GLY A 193 23.09 -4.27 -10.76
CA GLY A 193 23.84 -3.07 -11.11
C GLY A 193 24.43 -3.08 -12.53
N GLN A 194 24.60 -4.27 -13.14
CA GLN A 194 25.12 -4.39 -14.49
C GLN A 194 24.03 -4.16 -15.54
N THR A 195 22.89 -4.81 -15.34
CA THR A 195 21.78 -4.86 -16.30
C THR A 195 20.71 -3.79 -16.04
N GLY A 196 20.62 -3.28 -14.81
CA GLY A 196 19.53 -2.41 -14.37
C GLY A 196 18.18 -3.13 -14.22
N GLN A 197 18.16 -4.46 -14.36
CA GLN A 197 16.93 -5.25 -14.25
C GLN A 197 16.62 -5.57 -12.78
N ALA A 198 15.34 -5.56 -12.42
CA ALA A 198 14.92 -5.99 -11.09
C ALA A 198 15.02 -7.51 -10.95
N VAL A 199 15.72 -7.96 -9.92
CA VAL A 199 15.91 -9.38 -9.57
C VAL A 199 14.87 -9.85 -8.57
N VAL A 200 14.46 -8.97 -7.66
CA VAL A 200 13.43 -9.22 -6.66
C VAL A 200 12.59 -7.97 -6.49
N THR A 201 11.27 -8.12 -6.40
CA THR A 201 10.36 -7.02 -6.06
C THR A 201 9.39 -7.46 -4.97
N THR A 202 9.04 -6.54 -4.08
CA THR A 202 8.04 -6.75 -3.01
C THR A 202 7.33 -5.44 -2.70
N ASP A 203 6.15 -5.51 -2.10
CA ASP A 203 5.45 -4.32 -1.65
C ASP A 203 4.77 -4.54 -0.30
N GLY A 204 4.58 -3.46 0.44
CA GLY A 204 3.83 -3.40 1.69
C GLY A 204 2.87 -2.21 1.66
N GLN A 205 1.72 -2.35 2.32
CA GLN A 205 0.66 -1.36 2.34
C GLN A 205 0.13 -1.20 3.76
N ALA A 206 -0.03 0.05 4.18
CA ALA A 206 -0.64 0.34 5.46
C ALA A 206 -1.48 1.60 5.37
N TRP A 207 -2.27 1.83 6.40
CA TRP A 207 -3.08 3.02 6.51
C TRP A 207 -3.07 3.52 7.94
N ALA A 208 -3.30 4.82 8.08
CA ALA A 208 -3.50 5.48 9.36
C ALA A 208 -4.62 6.52 9.22
N VAL A 209 -5.15 6.95 10.35
CA VAL A 209 -6.22 7.93 10.44
C VAL A 209 -5.77 9.09 11.28
N LEU A 210 -5.99 10.31 10.80
CA LEU A 210 -5.89 11.54 11.57
C LEU A 210 -7.31 12.02 11.88
N GLU A 211 -7.59 12.24 13.15
CA GLU A 211 -8.82 12.90 13.61
C GLU A 211 -8.44 14.26 14.19
N ARG A 212 -9.12 15.33 13.73
CA ARG A 212 -8.89 16.71 14.19
C ARG A 212 -10.21 17.45 14.37
N LEU A 213 -10.30 18.29 15.39
CA LEU A 213 -11.48 19.12 15.62
C LEU A 213 -11.49 20.31 14.66
N GLU A 214 -12.66 20.68 14.15
CA GLU A 214 -12.84 21.93 13.39
C GLU A 214 -12.97 23.14 14.33
N VAL A 215 -13.46 22.90 15.55
CA VAL A 215 -13.62 23.95 16.56
C VAL A 215 -12.28 24.29 17.22
N PRO A 216 -12.00 25.58 17.47
CA PRO A 216 -10.76 26.03 18.11
C PRO A 216 -10.82 25.79 19.64
N LEU A 217 -10.96 24.53 20.03
CA LEU A 217 -10.99 24.08 21.41
C LEU A 217 -9.69 23.38 21.75
N ALA A 218 -9.04 23.79 22.85
CA ALA A 218 -7.92 23.05 23.38
C ALA A 218 -8.38 21.63 23.77
N SER A 219 -7.79 20.62 23.15
CA SER A 219 -8.10 19.22 23.39
C SER A 219 -6.85 18.46 23.79
N ASN A 220 -6.98 17.58 24.77
CA ASN A 220 -5.94 16.62 25.15
C ASN A 220 -6.08 15.28 24.39
N VAL A 221 -7.09 15.15 23.52
CA VAL A 221 -7.38 13.94 22.76
C VAL A 221 -7.39 14.16 21.23
N TYR A 222 -7.28 15.41 20.77
CA TYR A 222 -7.18 15.81 19.37
C TYR A 222 -6.11 16.92 19.19
N PRO A 223 -5.40 16.98 18.04
CA PRO A 223 -5.41 16.01 16.95
C PRO A 223 -4.81 14.67 17.39
N VAL A 224 -5.26 13.58 16.77
CA VAL A 224 -4.76 12.24 17.06
C VAL A 224 -4.58 11.43 15.79
N VAL A 225 -3.43 10.78 15.67
CA VAL A 225 -3.13 9.80 14.64
C VAL A 225 -3.33 8.40 15.22
N ARG A 226 -4.16 7.60 14.56
CA ARG A 226 -4.51 6.23 14.94
C ARG A 226 -4.08 5.25 13.87
N ARG A 227 -3.55 4.13 14.33
CA ARG A 227 -3.29 2.93 13.53
C ARG A 227 -4.37 1.88 13.86
N GLY A 228 -4.12 0.62 13.52
CA GLY A 228 -4.96 -0.50 13.97
C GLY A 228 -5.28 -0.44 15.47
N GLN A 229 -6.42 -1.01 15.87
CA GLN A 229 -7.00 -0.85 17.22
C GLN A 229 -6.09 -1.28 18.39
N THR A 230 -5.06 -2.08 18.12
CA THR A 230 -4.12 -2.60 19.13
C THR A 230 -2.95 -1.66 19.42
N GLN A 231 -2.76 -0.63 18.61
CA GLN A 231 -1.60 0.25 18.72
C GLN A 231 -1.97 1.56 19.43
N PRO A 232 -1.08 2.10 20.28
CA PRO A 232 -1.37 3.33 21.00
C PRO A 232 -1.55 4.51 20.04
N PRO A 233 -2.46 5.45 20.35
CA PRO A 233 -2.60 6.69 19.61
C PRO A 233 -1.34 7.54 19.70
N ILE A 234 -1.11 8.33 18.65
CA ILE A 234 -0.04 9.33 18.58
C ILE A 234 -0.70 10.70 18.58
N TYR A 235 -0.23 11.61 19.42
CA TYR A 235 -0.76 12.97 19.56
C TYR A 235 0.25 13.97 19.00
N PRO A 236 0.05 14.49 17.76
CA PRO A 236 0.92 15.51 17.18
C PRO A 236 0.89 16.80 18.00
N ASN A 237 2.00 17.55 17.98
CA ASN A 237 2.12 18.79 18.75
C ASN A 237 1.28 19.95 18.19
N ASN A 238 1.01 19.93 16.88
CA ASN A 238 0.22 20.94 16.17
C ASN A 238 -0.43 20.34 14.92
N GLU A 239 -1.33 21.09 14.28
CA GLU A 239 -2.10 20.63 13.11
C GLU A 239 -1.23 20.43 11.86
N GLU A 240 -0.20 21.26 11.65
CA GLU A 240 0.72 21.14 10.52
C GLU A 240 1.51 19.82 10.59
N ASP A 241 2.01 19.49 11.77
CA ASP A 241 2.73 18.24 12.04
C ASP A 241 1.80 17.03 12.04
N ALA A 242 0.48 17.21 12.15
CA ALA A 242 -0.46 16.11 12.23
C ALA A 242 -0.54 15.32 10.92
N TYR A 243 -0.58 16.00 9.77
CA TYR A 243 -0.56 15.33 8.47
C TYR A 243 0.79 14.69 8.16
N GLU A 244 1.89 15.33 8.56
CA GLU A 244 3.21 14.73 8.42
C GLU A 244 3.32 13.46 9.26
N THR A 245 2.84 13.50 10.51
CA THR A 245 2.79 12.34 11.41
C THR A 245 1.91 11.24 10.81
N LEU A 246 0.74 11.58 10.28
CA LEU A 246 -0.16 10.65 9.60
C LEU A 246 0.56 9.86 8.51
N ARG A 247 1.24 10.56 7.60
CA ARG A 247 1.96 9.96 6.45
C ARG A 247 3.21 9.19 6.88
N TRP A 248 3.92 9.68 7.89
CA TRP A 248 5.10 8.99 8.43
C TRP A 248 4.72 7.67 9.08
N VAL A 249 3.64 7.67 9.88
CA VAL A 249 3.15 6.49 10.59
C VAL A 249 2.67 5.42 9.62
N SER A 250 1.82 5.76 8.65
CA SER A 250 1.39 4.82 7.61
C SER A 250 2.58 4.33 6.76
N GLY A 251 3.52 5.21 6.43
CA GLY A 251 4.74 4.87 5.70
C GLY A 251 5.64 3.87 6.44
N GLN A 252 5.77 3.98 7.78
CA GLN A 252 6.52 3.03 8.59
C GLN A 252 5.89 1.64 8.61
N ASP A 253 4.58 1.56 8.75
CA ASP A 253 3.87 0.27 8.76
C ASP A 253 3.94 -0.39 7.37
N ALA A 254 3.82 0.40 6.29
CA ALA A 254 3.98 -0.08 4.92
C ALA A 254 5.41 -0.60 4.66
N LEU A 255 6.42 0.13 5.16
CA LEU A 255 7.83 -0.28 5.13
C LEU A 255 8.03 -1.63 5.83
N ALA A 256 7.53 -1.77 7.06
CA ALA A 256 7.69 -2.99 7.84
C ALA A 256 7.11 -4.20 7.11
N GLN A 257 5.92 -4.04 6.51
CA GLN A 257 5.31 -5.09 5.71
C GLN A 257 6.13 -5.42 4.44
N ALA A 258 6.66 -4.41 3.74
CA ALA A 258 7.48 -4.62 2.55
C ALA A 258 8.77 -5.39 2.87
N VAL A 259 9.46 -5.04 3.97
CA VAL A 259 10.67 -5.74 4.43
C VAL A 259 10.35 -7.18 4.83
N MET A 260 9.24 -7.42 5.55
CA MET A 260 8.79 -8.77 5.90
C MET A 260 8.55 -9.63 4.65
N HIS A 261 7.91 -9.07 3.62
CA HIS A 261 7.72 -9.78 2.35
C HIS A 261 9.05 -10.05 1.63
N LEU A 262 9.98 -9.10 1.65
CA LEU A 262 11.31 -9.27 1.07
C LEU A 262 12.09 -10.39 1.78
N GLU A 263 12.05 -10.44 3.10
CA GLU A 263 12.64 -11.51 3.91
C GLU A 263 12.04 -12.88 3.56
N ALA A 264 10.72 -12.96 3.42
CA ALA A 264 10.04 -14.19 3.02
C ALA A 264 10.48 -14.69 1.64
N VAL A 265 10.57 -13.79 0.64
CA VAL A 265 11.08 -14.10 -0.69
C VAL A 265 12.54 -14.55 -0.61
N TRP A 266 13.36 -13.86 0.19
CA TRP A 266 14.78 -14.18 0.36
C TRP A 266 15.01 -15.56 0.96
N ARG A 267 14.23 -15.90 2.00
CA ARG A 267 14.24 -17.23 2.62
C ARG A 267 13.83 -18.32 1.65
N LYS A 268 12.78 -18.08 0.85
CA LYS A 268 12.33 -19.03 -0.17
C LYS A 268 13.39 -19.22 -1.26
N GLY A 269 14.01 -18.14 -1.75
CA GLY A 269 15.08 -18.19 -2.73
C GLY A 269 16.30 -18.99 -2.24
N ARG A 270 16.65 -18.87 -0.94
CA ARG A 270 17.71 -19.66 -0.30
C ARG A 270 17.42 -21.15 -0.18
N ALA A 271 16.15 -21.53 -0.05
CA ALA A 271 15.75 -22.93 0.12
C ALA A 271 15.64 -23.68 -1.22
N ALA A 272 15.63 -22.98 -2.34
CA ALA A 272 15.44 -23.55 -3.67
C ALA A 272 16.60 -24.42 -4.25
N PRO A 273 17.84 -24.48 -3.74
CA PRO A 273 18.84 -25.40 -4.32
C PRO A 273 18.72 -26.79 -3.66
N GLY A 274 17.90 -27.68 -4.25
CA GLY A 274 17.86 -29.08 -3.83
C GLY A 274 16.79 -30.02 -4.40
N GLU A 275 15.68 -29.53 -4.97
CA GLU A 275 14.56 -30.41 -5.37
C GLU A 275 14.66 -30.97 -6.80
N ALA A 276 15.59 -30.47 -7.63
CA ALA A 276 15.78 -30.94 -9.01
C ALA A 276 16.79 -32.11 -9.16
N ALA A 277 17.31 -32.67 -8.06
CA ALA A 277 18.31 -33.75 -8.08
C ALA A 277 17.81 -35.09 -7.50
N ARG A 278 16.49 -35.23 -7.26
CA ARG A 278 15.86 -36.48 -6.84
C ARG A 278 14.57 -36.70 -7.63
N GLY A 279 14.72 -37.25 -8.83
CA GLY A 279 13.64 -37.76 -9.67
C GLY A 279 14.23 -38.75 -10.66
#